data_AF-A0A8R1TK56-F1
#
_entry.id   AF-A0A8R1TK56-F1
#
_cell.length_a   1.000
_cell.length_b   1.000
_cell.length_c   1.000
_cell.angle_alpha   90.00
_cell.angle_beta   90.00
_cell.angle_gamma   90.00
#
_symmetry.space_group_name_H-M   'P 1'
#
loop_
_entity.id
_entity.type
_entity.pdbx_description
1 polymer ?
#
loop_
_entity_poly.entity_id
_entity_poly.type
_entity_poly.pdbx_seq_one_letter_code
_entity_poly.pdbx_strand_id
1 'polypeptide(L)'
;MRLEVVKSQSTIIHISNTYIPIRIPFQILLFFCMISIALAIDLDDYEVADDNVINLPVSRFPDPDCKYHIRFYNRNGSQLKGKVRIGEPVYHQWICSFEQHQNDHFCILVNNCTIANPRSDSSPIPIIDEFGCSLFPLILPHVEYNGDLEGGLQTNVFLLDIDQTSIMFNCNIKLLLKLDGICQRSLCPSVRHLRRL
;
A
#
# COMPACT_ATOMS: atom_id res chain seq x y z
N MET A 1 4.03 27.89 -4.86
CA MET A 1 4.94 26.90 -4.22
C MET A 1 4.08 25.78 -3.68
N ARG A 2 4.07 24.60 -4.30
CA ARG A 2 3.29 23.44 -3.84
C ARG A 2 4.24 22.63 -2.97
N LEU A 3 4.07 22.70 -1.65
CA LEU A 3 4.86 21.85 -0.76
C LEU A 3 4.22 20.48 -0.72
N GLU A 4 4.99 19.45 -1.05
CA GLU A 4 4.51 18.07 -1.03
C GLU A 4 5.39 17.28 -0.07
N VAL A 5 4.85 16.97 1.12
CA VAL A 5 5.45 15.98 2.01
C VAL A 5 4.87 14.63 1.58
N VAL A 6 5.75 13.70 1.23
CA VAL A 6 5.37 12.36 0.78
C VAL A 6 5.93 11.33 1.75
N LYS A 7 5.07 10.51 2.35
CA LYS A 7 5.47 9.35 3.16
C LYS A 7 5.15 8.05 2.44
N SER A 8 6.16 7.21 2.25
CA SER A 8 5.99 5.85 1.73
C SER A 8 5.58 4.91 2.87
N GLN A 9 4.55 4.11 2.66
CA GLN A 9 3.98 3.20 3.66
C GLN A 9 3.73 1.83 3.03
N SER A 10 4.33 0.79 3.61
CA SER A 10 4.20 -0.58 3.15
C SER A 10 3.55 -1.48 4.19
N THR A 11 2.77 -2.46 3.73
CA THR A 11 2.22 -3.52 4.57
C THR A 11 2.20 -4.84 3.81
N ILE A 12 2.31 -5.96 4.52
CA ILE A 12 2.31 -7.31 3.94
C ILE A 12 1.10 -8.06 4.46
N ILE A 13 0.28 -8.58 3.54
CA ILE A 13 -0.80 -9.50 3.86
C ILE A 13 -0.26 -10.92 3.69
N HIS A 14 -0.30 -11.73 4.74
CA HIS A 14 0.01 -13.15 4.66
C HIS A 14 -1.27 -13.96 4.45
N ILE A 15 -1.22 -14.91 3.53
CA ILE A 15 -2.38 -15.71 3.13
C ILE A 15 -2.21 -17.14 3.63
N SER A 16 -3.26 -17.67 4.25
CA SER A 16 -3.35 -19.05 4.69
C SER A 16 -3.68 -19.93 3.49
N ASN A 17 -2.65 -20.53 2.87
CA ASN A 17 -2.86 -21.53 1.84
C ASN A 17 -3.31 -22.83 2.50
N THR A 18 -4.53 -23.27 2.19
CA THR A 18 -4.96 -24.65 2.45
C THR A 18 -4.31 -25.55 1.41
N TYR A 19 -3.03 -25.89 1.58
CA TYR A 19 -2.40 -26.95 0.80
C TYR A 19 -3.05 -28.28 1.17
N ILE A 20 -3.71 -28.92 0.21
CA ILE A 20 -3.88 -30.37 0.22
C ILE A 20 -2.46 -30.92 0.07
N PRO A 21 -1.95 -31.75 1.00
CA PRO A 21 -0.60 -32.26 0.89
C PRO A 21 -0.55 -33.28 -0.25
N ILE A 22 -0.21 -32.82 -1.45
CA ILE A 22 0.31 -33.73 -2.47
C ILE A 22 1.67 -34.16 -1.95
N ARG A 23 1.83 -35.45 -1.63
CA ARG A 23 3.13 -36.04 -1.25
C ARG A 23 4.08 -35.91 -2.43
N ILE A 24 4.82 -34.82 -2.49
CA ILE A 24 5.97 -34.69 -3.38
C ILE A 24 7.10 -35.50 -2.73
N PRO A 25 7.71 -36.48 -3.42
CA PRO A 25 8.78 -37.29 -2.86
C PRO A 25 9.98 -36.38 -2.51
N PHE A 26 10.50 -36.56 -1.28
CA PHE A 26 11.58 -35.78 -0.66
C PHE A 26 12.84 -35.63 -1.54
N GLN A 27 13.04 -36.55 -2.48
CA GLN A 27 14.16 -36.52 -3.43
C GLN A 27 14.08 -35.39 -4.46
N ILE A 28 12.89 -34.90 -4.79
CA ILE A 28 12.71 -33.77 -5.72
C ILE A 28 13.08 -32.46 -5.02
N LEU A 29 12.75 -32.33 -3.72
CA LEU A 29 12.99 -31.12 -2.93
C LEU A 29 14.48 -30.82 -2.73
N LEU A 30 15.30 -31.87 -2.58
CA LEU A 30 16.76 -31.74 -2.43
C LEU A 30 17.44 -31.30 -3.73
N PHE A 31 16.93 -31.72 -4.89
CA PHE A 31 17.47 -31.33 -6.19
C PHE A 31 17.28 -29.83 -6.46
N PHE A 32 16.12 -29.27 -6.10
CA PHE A 32 15.87 -27.83 -6.22
C PHE A 32 16.71 -27.01 -5.21
N CYS A 33 16.91 -27.51 -3.99
CA CYS A 33 17.71 -26.82 -2.97
C CYS A 33 19.18 -26.65 -3.39
N MET A 34 19.78 -27.66 -4.03
CA MET A 34 21.18 -27.59 -4.49
C MET A 34 21.38 -26.66 -5.69
N ILE A 35 20.33 -26.42 -6.49
CA ILE A 35 20.37 -25.50 -7.64
C ILE A 35 20.24 -24.04 -7.18
N SER A 36 19.46 -23.77 -6.13
CA SER A 36 19.26 -22.42 -5.60
C SER A 36 20.46 -21.86 -4.82
N ILE A 37 21.35 -22.70 -4.30
CA ILE A 37 22.54 -22.25 -3.54
C ILE A 37 23.62 -21.66 -4.45
N ALA A 38 23.53 -21.83 -5.79
CA ALA A 38 24.55 -21.37 -6.73
C ALA A 38 24.28 -19.99 -7.39
N LEU A 39 23.16 -19.32 -7.09
CA LEU A 39 22.69 -18.15 -7.85
C LEU A 39 22.38 -16.89 -7.02
N ALA A 40 22.84 -16.82 -5.77
CA ALA A 40 22.69 -15.64 -4.93
C ALA A 40 24.05 -14.93 -4.77
N ILE A 41 24.40 -14.08 -5.74
CA ILE A 41 25.47 -13.10 -5.62
C ILE A 41 25.07 -11.83 -6.37
N ASP A 42 25.29 -10.69 -5.71
CA ASP A 42 25.09 -9.29 -6.12
C ASP A 42 23.67 -8.70 -6.10
N LEU A 43 23.37 -8.01 -4.99
CA LEU A 43 22.46 -6.87 -4.96
C LEU A 43 23.23 -5.70 -4.36
N ASP A 44 23.67 -4.81 -5.25
CA ASP A 44 24.30 -3.53 -4.94
C ASP A 44 23.40 -2.69 -4.03
N ASP A 45 23.96 -2.25 -2.90
CA ASP A 45 23.37 -1.25 -2.03
C ASP A 45 23.37 0.10 -2.77
N TYR A 46 22.17 0.63 -3.05
CA TYR A 46 22.02 1.97 -3.61
C TYR A 46 22.12 3.00 -2.48
N GLU A 47 23.34 3.51 -2.25
CA GLU A 47 23.55 4.69 -1.41
C GLU A 47 22.97 5.94 -2.09
N VAL A 48 21.90 6.49 -1.52
CA VAL A 48 21.39 7.82 -1.88
C VAL A 48 22.35 8.87 -1.33
N ALA A 49 22.99 9.64 -2.21
CA ALA A 49 23.81 10.78 -1.83
C ALA A 49 22.97 11.89 -1.15
N ASP A 50 23.38 12.27 0.05
CA ASP A 50 22.71 13.20 0.99
C ASP A 50 22.59 14.66 0.48
N ASP A 51 23.29 15.03 -0.61
CA ASP A 51 23.41 16.42 -1.09
C ASP A 51 22.15 16.99 -1.78
N ASN A 52 21.08 16.20 -1.93
CA ASN A 52 19.83 16.65 -2.54
C ASN A 52 18.67 16.84 -1.54
N VAL A 53 18.92 16.75 -0.24
CA VAL A 53 17.86 16.91 0.78
C VAL A 53 17.65 18.39 1.12
N ILE A 54 16.58 18.98 0.56
CA ILE A 54 16.12 20.32 0.95
C ILE A 54 15.56 20.23 2.38
N ASN A 55 16.35 20.68 3.36
CA ASN A 55 15.90 20.81 4.75
C ASN A 55 14.82 21.90 4.85
N LEU A 56 13.57 21.49 5.00
CA LEU A 56 12.46 22.39 5.28
C LEU A 56 12.41 22.71 6.78
N PRO A 57 12.16 23.98 7.17
CA PRO A 57 12.03 24.31 8.57
C PRO A 57 10.79 23.60 9.14
N VAL A 58 11.02 22.59 9.99
CA VAL A 58 10.00 21.75 10.63
C VAL A 58 8.92 22.59 11.33
N SER A 59 9.28 23.79 11.81
CA SER A 59 8.34 24.74 12.42
C SER A 59 7.24 25.25 11.49
N ARG A 60 7.44 25.19 10.17
CA ARG A 60 6.43 25.60 9.17
C ARG A 60 5.71 24.41 8.54
N PHE A 61 6.30 23.22 8.61
CA PHE A 61 5.79 22.00 7.99
C PHE A 61 6.04 20.84 8.95
N PRO A 62 5.13 20.59 9.90
CA PRO A 62 5.31 19.49 10.83
C PRO A 62 5.30 18.16 10.06
N ASP A 63 6.16 17.23 10.45
CA ASP A 63 6.11 15.88 9.91
C ASP A 63 4.98 15.09 10.58
N PRO A 64 3.93 14.65 9.85
CA PRO A 64 2.83 13.91 10.48
C PRO A 64 3.26 12.48 10.83
N ASP A 65 2.87 11.94 11.99
CA ASP A 65 2.94 10.49 12.23
C ASP A 65 1.85 9.81 11.41
N CYS A 66 2.23 8.97 10.46
CA CYS A 66 1.31 8.28 9.55
C CYS A 66 1.45 6.76 9.67
N LYS A 67 0.31 6.08 9.72
CA LYS A 67 0.23 4.62 9.89
C LYS A 67 -0.68 4.01 8.85
N TYR A 68 -0.22 2.89 8.31
CA TYR A 68 -0.99 2.04 7.41
C TYR A 68 -1.40 0.75 8.14
N HIS A 69 -2.70 0.58 8.34
CA HIS A 69 -3.30 -0.58 8.95
C HIS A 69 -4.17 -1.34 7.95
N ILE A 70 -4.24 -2.65 8.15
CA ILE A 70 -5.23 -3.51 7.51
C ILE A 70 -6.15 -4.01 8.61
N ARG A 71 -7.46 -3.99 8.37
CA ARG A 71 -8.49 -4.47 9.28
C ARG A 71 -9.32 -5.57 8.64
N PHE A 72 -9.90 -6.43 9.46
CA PHE A 72 -10.86 -7.43 8.99
C PHE A 72 -12.19 -6.77 8.60
N TYR A 73 -12.78 -7.20 7.48
CA TYR A 73 -14.12 -6.82 7.00
C TYR A 73 -14.33 -5.35 6.62
N ASN A 74 -14.19 -4.41 7.55
CA ASN A 74 -14.54 -2.99 7.36
C ASN A 74 -13.71 -2.05 8.26
N ARG A 75 -13.96 -0.73 8.17
CA ARG A 75 -13.27 0.33 8.93
C ARG A 75 -13.26 0.11 10.45
N ASN A 76 -14.32 -0.49 11.00
CA ASN A 76 -14.47 -0.74 12.44
C ASN A 76 -13.93 -2.12 12.87
N GLY A 77 -13.40 -2.90 11.92
CA GLY A 77 -12.84 -4.21 12.18
C GLY A 77 -11.59 -4.17 13.06
N SER A 78 -11.26 -5.33 13.65
CA SER A 78 -10.00 -5.52 14.34
C SER A 78 -8.83 -5.47 13.36
N GLN A 79 -7.68 -4.99 13.84
CA GLN A 79 -6.46 -4.97 13.04
C GLN A 79 -6.02 -6.40 12.70
N LEU A 80 -5.61 -6.59 11.45
CA LEU A 80 -5.04 -7.83 10.93
C LEU A 80 -3.72 -8.12 11.64
N LYS A 81 -3.64 -9.22 12.38
CA LYS A 81 -2.40 -9.67 13.06
C LYS A 81 -1.93 -11.07 12.61
N GLY A 82 -2.66 -11.72 11.72
CA GLY A 82 -2.42 -13.10 11.31
C GLY A 82 -2.62 -13.31 9.82
N LYS A 83 -2.76 -14.58 9.44
CA LYS A 83 -3.03 -14.96 8.05
C LYS A 83 -4.51 -14.80 7.71
N VAL A 84 -4.79 -14.42 6.48
CA VAL A 84 -6.15 -14.31 5.90
C VAL A 84 -6.38 -15.34 4.81
N ARG A 85 -7.63 -15.59 4.45
CA ARG A 85 -7.97 -16.44 3.30
C ARG A 85 -8.18 -15.59 2.04
N ILE A 86 -7.91 -16.17 0.87
CA ILE A 86 -8.27 -15.54 -0.41
C ILE A 86 -9.79 -15.30 -0.42
N GLY A 87 -10.20 -14.13 -0.91
CA GLY A 87 -11.60 -13.70 -0.94
C GLY A 87 -12.11 -13.14 0.39
N GLU A 88 -11.34 -13.23 1.48
CA GLU A 88 -11.73 -12.63 2.75
C GLU A 88 -11.72 -11.09 2.63
N PRO A 89 -12.78 -10.40 3.07
CA PRO A 89 -12.85 -8.95 2.98
C PRO A 89 -11.90 -8.31 4.00
N VAL A 90 -11.14 -7.32 3.55
CA VAL A 90 -10.23 -6.52 4.36
C VAL A 90 -10.46 -5.03 4.09
N TYR A 91 -10.07 -4.21 5.05
CA TYR A 91 -10.14 -2.76 4.95
C TYR A 91 -8.74 -2.17 5.11
N HIS A 92 -8.28 -1.48 4.08
CA HIS A 92 -7.03 -0.73 4.08
C HIS A 92 -7.28 0.63 4.70
N GLN A 93 -6.48 1.03 5.69
CA GLN A 93 -6.65 2.28 6.43
C GLN A 93 -5.33 3.03 6.54
N TRP A 94 -5.32 4.27 6.07
CA TRP A 94 -4.23 5.22 6.27
C TRP A 94 -4.69 6.32 7.21
N ILE A 95 -3.97 6.51 8.31
CA ILE A 95 -4.25 7.54 9.31
C ILE A 95 -2.99 8.35 9.53
N CYS A 96 -3.11 9.67 9.57
CA CYS A 96 -2.04 10.57 9.99
C CYS A 96 -2.47 11.43 11.18
N SER A 97 -1.50 11.87 11.98
CA SER A 97 -1.69 12.79 13.10
C SER A 97 -0.53 13.75 13.23
N PHE A 98 -0.79 14.99 13.62
CA PHE A 98 0.23 15.97 13.98
C PHE A 98 0.31 16.13 15.50
N GLU A 99 1.52 16.32 16.04
CA GLU A 99 1.71 16.51 17.48
C GLU A 99 1.10 17.82 18.01
N GLN A 100 1.08 18.88 17.20
CA GLN A 100 0.84 20.26 17.66
C GLN A 100 -0.52 20.86 17.25
N HIS A 101 -1.58 20.04 17.17
CA HIS A 101 -2.93 20.49 16.78
C HIS A 101 -3.04 21.17 15.39
N GLN A 102 -2.05 21.02 14.51
CA GLN A 102 -2.11 21.56 13.14
C GLN A 102 -2.97 20.73 12.17
N ASN A 103 -3.81 19.83 12.69
CA ASN A 103 -4.65 18.92 11.91
C ASN A 103 -5.60 19.68 10.97
N ASP A 104 -6.00 20.90 11.32
CA ASP A 104 -7.07 21.62 10.63
C ASP A 104 -6.64 22.21 9.28
N HIS A 105 -5.34 22.36 9.01
CA HIS A 105 -4.82 22.97 7.78
C HIS A 105 -4.48 21.97 6.69
N PHE A 106 -4.38 20.69 7.02
CA PHE A 106 -3.87 19.69 6.10
C PHE A 106 -4.85 18.57 5.86
N CYS A 107 -4.69 17.93 4.71
CA CYS A 107 -5.36 16.69 4.37
C CYS A 107 -4.36 15.71 3.78
N ILE A 108 -4.71 14.43 3.76
CA ILE A 108 -3.95 13.41 3.07
C ILE A 108 -4.60 13.04 1.73
N LEU A 109 -3.73 12.67 0.79
CA LEU A 109 -4.05 11.98 -0.44
C LEU A 109 -3.19 10.71 -0.50
N VAL A 110 -3.83 9.58 -0.71
CA VAL A 110 -3.16 8.29 -0.89
C VAL A 110 -2.99 8.11 -2.39
N ASN A 111 -1.75 8.00 -2.86
CA ASN A 111 -1.44 7.93 -4.28
C ASN A 111 -0.26 7.01 -4.55
N ASN A 112 0.02 6.74 -5.83
CA ASN A 112 1.17 5.93 -6.28
C ASN A 112 1.29 4.61 -5.52
N CYS A 113 0.17 3.89 -5.39
CA CYS A 113 0.21 2.60 -4.72
C CYS A 113 0.62 1.50 -5.69
N THR A 114 1.43 0.57 -5.21
CA THR A 114 1.86 -0.62 -5.92
C THR A 114 1.62 -1.88 -5.10
N ILE A 115 1.50 -2.99 -5.80
CA ILE A 115 1.52 -4.33 -5.21
C ILE A 115 2.68 -5.13 -5.77
N ALA A 116 3.31 -5.93 -4.93
CA ALA A 116 4.40 -6.80 -5.33
C ALA A 116 4.34 -8.11 -4.55
N ASN A 117 4.95 -9.15 -5.12
CA ASN A 117 5.29 -10.34 -4.37
C ASN A 117 6.55 -10.04 -3.54
N PRO A 118 6.51 -10.11 -2.20
CA PRO A 118 7.67 -9.81 -1.37
C PRO A 118 8.84 -10.79 -1.55
N ARG A 119 8.66 -11.90 -2.28
CA ARG A 119 9.71 -12.89 -2.58
C ARG A 119 10.16 -12.92 -4.04
N SER A 120 9.67 -12.01 -4.88
CA SER A 120 10.02 -12.00 -6.30
C SER A 120 10.63 -10.66 -6.67
N ASP A 121 11.63 -10.72 -7.56
CA ASP A 121 12.23 -9.55 -8.21
C ASP A 121 11.35 -8.96 -9.32
N SER A 122 10.10 -9.44 -9.44
CA SER A 122 9.12 -8.88 -10.36
C SER A 122 8.89 -7.40 -10.05
N SER A 123 8.82 -6.56 -11.10
CA SER A 123 8.49 -5.15 -10.95
C SER A 123 7.14 -4.96 -10.25
N PRO A 124 7.03 -4.04 -9.28
CA PRO A 124 5.76 -3.74 -8.61
C PRO A 124 4.69 -3.31 -9.61
N ILE A 125 3.46 -3.79 -9.44
CA ILE A 125 2.32 -3.49 -10.29
C ILE A 125 1.60 -2.26 -9.71
N PRO A 126 1.43 -1.17 -10.47
CA PRO A 126 0.68 0.00 -9.99
C PRO A 126 -0.81 -0.34 -9.86
N ILE A 127 -1.42 0.11 -8.76
CA ILE A 127 -2.84 -0.11 -8.46
C ILE A 127 -3.60 1.18 -8.17
N ILE A 128 -2.91 2.24 -7.73
CA ILE A 128 -3.45 3.59 -7.56
C ILE A 128 -2.47 4.57 -8.20
N ASP A 129 -2.98 5.45 -9.06
CA ASP A 129 -2.17 6.43 -9.79
C ASP A 129 -1.70 7.63 -8.92
N GLU A 130 -1.01 8.57 -9.56
CA GLU A 130 -0.49 9.79 -8.93
C GLU A 130 -1.55 10.76 -8.44
N PHE A 131 -2.78 10.65 -8.98
CA PHE A 131 -3.93 11.46 -8.61
C PHE A 131 -4.76 10.84 -7.48
N GLY A 132 -4.43 9.62 -7.04
CA GLY A 132 -5.13 8.89 -5.99
C GLY A 132 -6.30 8.03 -6.50
N CYS A 133 -6.33 7.76 -7.80
CA CYS A 133 -7.39 6.97 -8.41
C CYS A 133 -6.95 5.53 -8.63
N SER A 134 -7.79 4.59 -8.17
CA SER A 134 -7.62 3.18 -8.49
C SER A 134 -7.62 2.96 -10.01
N LEU A 135 -6.63 2.20 -10.47
CA LEU A 135 -6.51 1.72 -11.85
C LEU A 135 -7.46 0.55 -12.13
N PHE A 136 -7.95 -0.13 -11.08
CA PHE A 136 -8.81 -1.32 -11.18
C PHE A 136 -10.04 -1.19 -10.27
N PRO A 137 -10.91 -0.19 -10.46
CA PRO A 137 -12.00 0.16 -9.52
C PRO A 137 -13.07 -0.92 -9.32
N LEU A 138 -13.08 -1.97 -10.14
CA LEU A 138 -13.97 -3.13 -9.95
C LEU A 138 -13.46 -4.12 -8.90
N ILE A 139 -12.15 -4.15 -8.64
CA ILE A 139 -11.50 -5.08 -7.71
C ILE A 139 -10.96 -4.32 -6.49
N LEU A 140 -10.41 -3.14 -6.73
CA LEU A 140 -9.87 -2.23 -5.73
C LEU A 140 -10.62 -0.89 -5.87
N PRO A 141 -11.64 -0.56 -5.07
CA PRO A 141 -12.36 0.69 -5.22
C PRO A 141 -11.45 1.90 -4.97
N HIS A 142 -11.91 3.09 -5.36
CA HIS A 142 -11.22 4.34 -5.04
C HIS A 142 -11.11 4.53 -3.52
N VAL A 143 -10.07 5.24 -3.06
CA VAL A 143 -9.90 5.57 -1.65
C VAL A 143 -11.02 6.52 -1.22
N GLU A 144 -11.71 6.18 -0.13
CA GLU A 144 -12.69 7.04 0.53
C GLU A 144 -12.04 7.78 1.69
N TYR A 145 -12.33 9.08 1.81
CA TYR A 145 -11.77 9.93 2.86
C TYR A 145 -12.85 10.22 3.90
N ASN A 146 -12.74 9.57 5.06
CA ASN A 146 -13.66 9.75 6.18
C ASN A 146 -13.31 10.95 7.07
N GLY A 147 -12.21 11.62 6.76
CA GLY A 147 -11.72 12.83 7.40
C GLY A 147 -10.54 13.39 6.60
N ASP A 148 -9.97 14.49 7.07
CA ASP A 148 -8.87 15.12 6.35
C ASP A 148 -7.61 14.26 6.39
N LEU A 149 -7.33 13.64 7.54
CA LEU A 149 -6.14 12.83 7.80
C LEU A 149 -6.43 11.33 7.86
N GLU A 150 -7.57 10.90 7.33
CA GLU A 150 -7.94 9.48 7.26
C GLU A 150 -8.50 9.11 5.88
N GLY A 151 -7.86 8.13 5.26
CA GLY A 151 -8.32 7.48 4.03
C GLY A 151 -8.48 5.98 4.24
N GLY A 152 -9.38 5.36 3.49
CA GLY A 152 -9.44 3.91 3.43
C GLY A 152 -10.27 3.36 2.28
N LEU A 153 -10.16 2.06 2.08
CA LEU A 153 -10.91 1.34 1.07
C LEU A 153 -11.13 -0.11 1.50
N GLN A 154 -12.26 -0.67 1.10
CA GLN A 154 -12.61 -2.07 1.38
C GLN A 154 -12.37 -2.92 0.13
N THR A 155 -11.67 -4.05 0.29
CA THR A 155 -11.29 -4.97 -0.78
C THR A 155 -11.46 -6.41 -0.33
N ASN A 156 -11.33 -7.36 -1.25
CA ASN A 156 -11.15 -8.76 -0.90
C ASN A 156 -9.69 -9.15 -1.09
N VAL A 157 -9.18 -10.04 -0.25
CA VAL A 157 -7.81 -10.56 -0.35
C VAL A 157 -7.62 -11.34 -1.64
N PHE A 158 -6.53 -11.08 -2.35
CA PHE A 158 -6.15 -11.76 -3.60
C PHE A 158 -4.64 -12.04 -3.64
N LEU A 159 -4.22 -12.84 -4.63
CA LEU A 159 -2.82 -13.15 -4.93
C LEU A 159 -2.48 -12.72 -6.36
N LEU A 160 -1.20 -12.42 -6.61
CA LEU A 160 -0.70 -12.18 -7.97
C LEU A 160 -0.38 -13.49 -8.70
N ASP A 161 -0.02 -14.54 -7.95
CA ASP A 161 0.33 -15.86 -8.48
C ASP A 161 -0.03 -16.95 -7.48
N ILE A 162 -0.28 -18.17 -7.95
CA ILE A 162 -0.72 -19.33 -7.15
C ILE A 162 0.34 -19.81 -6.16
N ASP A 163 1.62 -19.58 -6.45
CA ASP A 163 2.75 -19.99 -5.61
C ASP A 163 3.08 -18.96 -4.53
N GLN A 164 2.36 -17.82 -4.51
CA GLN A 164 2.55 -16.79 -3.52
C GLN A 164 1.75 -17.07 -2.25
N THR A 165 2.34 -16.72 -1.10
CA THR A 165 1.69 -16.84 0.22
C THR A 165 1.55 -15.49 0.91
N SER A 166 1.86 -14.41 0.19
CA SER A 166 1.83 -13.06 0.70
C SER A 166 1.87 -12.05 -0.45
N ILE A 167 1.27 -10.89 -0.21
CA ILE A 167 1.28 -9.75 -1.11
C ILE A 167 1.71 -8.51 -0.33
N MET A 168 2.64 -7.73 -0.88
CA MET A 168 3.08 -6.46 -0.32
C MET A 168 2.33 -5.33 -1.01
N PHE A 169 1.69 -4.48 -0.22
CA PHE A 169 1.10 -3.22 -0.67
C PHE A 169 2.00 -2.08 -0.24
N ASN A 170 2.40 -1.24 -1.19
CA ASN A 170 3.15 -0.02 -0.92
C ASN A 170 2.37 1.19 -1.44
N CYS A 171 2.27 2.26 -0.66
CA CYS A 171 1.52 3.46 -1.02
C CYS A 171 2.24 4.72 -0.56
N ASN A 172 2.09 5.79 -1.32
CA ASN A 172 2.49 7.11 -0.88
C ASN A 172 1.32 7.83 -0.19
N ILE A 173 1.64 8.59 0.84
CA ILE A 173 0.76 9.55 1.48
C ILE A 173 1.30 10.95 1.16
N LYS A 174 0.59 11.67 0.31
CA LYS A 174 0.86 13.08 0.00
C LYS A 174 0.07 13.98 0.93
N LEU A 175 0.75 14.94 1.55
CA LEU A 175 0.10 16.00 2.31
C LEU A 175 -0.39 17.12 1.38
N LEU A 176 -1.67 17.49 1.53
CA LEU A 176 -2.32 18.59 0.83
C LEU A 176 -2.61 19.71 1.81
N LEU A 177 -2.36 20.96 1.40
CA LEU A 177 -2.84 22.13 2.12
C LEU A 177 -4.32 22.33 1.80
N LYS A 178 -5.14 22.60 2.81
CA LYS A 178 -6.52 23.03 2.60
C LYS A 178 -6.54 24.45 2.03
N LEU A 179 -7.39 24.65 1.03
CA LEU A 179 -7.70 25.97 0.49
C LEU A 179 -9.15 26.27 0.86
N ASP A 180 -9.37 27.35 1.60
CA ASP A 180 -10.68 27.75 2.13
C ASP A 180 -11.39 26.64 2.93
N GLY A 181 -10.61 25.88 3.71
CA GLY A 181 -11.11 24.76 4.52
C GLY A 181 -11.44 23.49 3.74
N ILE A 182 -11.18 23.46 2.42
CA ILE A 182 -11.50 22.33 1.55
C ILE A 182 -10.23 21.60 1.12
N CYS A 183 -10.25 20.26 1.19
CA CYS A 183 -9.21 19.42 0.60
C CYS A 183 -9.39 19.33 -0.92
N GLN A 184 -8.45 19.88 -1.69
CA GLN A 184 -8.46 19.78 -3.15
C GLN A 184 -7.93 18.42 -3.63
N ARG A 185 -8.70 17.35 -3.41
CA ARG A 185 -8.39 16.01 -3.92
C ARG A 185 -8.90 15.87 -5.37
N SER A 186 -8.16 15.12 -6.19
CA SER A 186 -8.55 14.84 -7.56
C SER A 186 -9.84 14.02 -7.61
N LEU A 187 -10.66 14.25 -8.65
CA LEU A 187 -11.88 13.46 -8.88
C LEU A 187 -11.55 12.23 -9.71
N CYS A 188 -11.93 11.05 -9.20
CA CYS A 188 -11.76 9.81 -9.93
C CYS A 188 -12.95 9.49 -10.83
N PRO A 189 -12.74 8.83 -12.00
CA PRO A 189 -13.82 8.41 -12.87
C PRO A 189 -14.83 7.50 -12.17
N SER A 190 -16.12 7.67 -12.44
CA SER A 190 -17.13 6.79 -11.82
C SER A 190 -17.06 5.36 -12.37
N VAL A 191 -17.17 4.37 -11.49
CA VAL A 191 -17.15 2.93 -11.86
C VAL A 191 -18.26 2.57 -12.85
N ARG A 192 -19.38 3.32 -12.86
CA ARG A 192 -20.49 3.11 -13.81
C ARG A 192 -20.08 3.34 -15.26
N HIS A 193 -19.08 4.17 -15.51
CA HIS A 193 -18.59 4.41 -16.87
C HIS A 193 -17.79 3.23 -17.41
N LEU A 194 -17.11 2.48 -16.54
CA LEU A 194 -16.26 1.35 -16.94
C LEU A 194 -17.02 0.06 -17.26
N ARG A 195 -18.30 -0.06 -16.86
CA ARG A 195 -19.16 -1.20 -17.23
C ARG A 195 -19.77 -1.08 -18.64
N ARG A 196 -19.53 0.03 -19.35
CA ARG A 196 -20.09 0.31 -20.69
C ARG A 196 -19.05 0.20 -21.82
N LEU A 197 -17.82 -0.15 -21.49
CA LEU A 197 -16.75 -0.51 -22.43
C LEU A 197 -16.56 -2.03 -22.41
#